data_AF-A0A921KK15-F1
#
_entry.id   AF-A0A921KK15-F1
#
_cell.length_a   1.000
_cell.length_b   1.000
_cell.length_c   1.000
_cell.angle_alpha   90.00
_cell.angle_beta   90.00
_cell.angle_gamma   90.00
#
_symmetry.space_group_name_H-M   'P 1'
#
loop_
_entity.id
_entity.type
_entity.pdbx_description
1 polymer ?
#
loop_
_entity_poly.entity_id
_entity_poly.type
_entity_poly.pdbx_seq_one_letter_code
_entity_poly.pdbx_strand_id
1 'polypeptide(L)'
;MARSFTNSEALLAAIRKEMQSAMDEVESKGYLAAVKNAGDFYSQGHPNRYKRTHSYGNSAKSTGVIGSGDHLETEIYLDMDFSYTTGSWSTPKVFNAIEFGGGGILGKTGRWQQTEEDVERIINEAFVKRFG
;
A
#
# COMPACT_ATOMS: atom_id res chain seq x y z
N MET A 1 -25.28 0.42 19.54
CA MET A 1 -25.75 1.46 20.50
C MET A 1 -25.70 2.80 19.80
N ALA A 2 -26.81 3.53 19.73
CA ALA A 2 -26.80 4.88 19.17
C ALA A 2 -26.05 5.84 20.11
N ARG A 3 -25.06 6.57 19.60
CA ARG A 3 -24.39 7.64 20.35
C ARG A 3 -25.27 8.88 20.29
N SER A 4 -25.59 9.46 21.45
CA SER A 4 -26.30 10.74 21.54
C SER A 4 -25.27 11.83 21.85
N PHE A 5 -25.37 12.95 21.12
CA PHE A 5 -24.48 14.10 21.27
C PHE A 5 -25.29 15.31 21.72
N THR A 6 -24.74 16.08 22.65
CA THR A 6 -25.42 17.22 23.28
C THR A 6 -25.31 18.51 22.49
N ASN A 7 -24.39 18.58 21.52
CA ASN A 7 -24.22 19.71 20.60
C ASN A 7 -23.49 19.27 19.31
N SER A 8 -23.46 20.16 18.32
CA SER A 8 -22.84 19.93 17.01
C SER A 8 -21.32 19.76 17.10
N GLU A 9 -20.65 20.46 18.02
CA GLU A 9 -19.20 20.34 18.23
C GLU A 9 -18.81 18.94 18.70
N ALA A 10 -19.57 18.37 19.64
CA ALA A 10 -19.37 17.01 20.14
C ALA A 10 -19.63 15.97 19.04
N LEU A 11 -20.63 16.20 18.19
CA LEU A 11 -20.88 15.36 17.01
C LEU A 11 -19.71 15.42 16.01
N LEU A 12 -19.26 16.63 15.65
CA LEU A 12 -18.13 16.82 14.72
C LEU A 12 -16.84 16.20 15.26
N ALA A 13 -16.55 16.40 16.54
CA ALA A 13 -15.39 15.78 17.19
C ALA A 13 -15.44 14.25 17.13
N ALA A 14 -16.62 13.66 17.33
CA ALA A 14 -16.81 12.22 17.22
C ALA A 14 -16.63 11.70 15.80
N ILE A 15 -17.18 12.40 14.80
CA ILE A 15 -17.00 12.06 13.37
C ILE A 15 -15.52 12.10 13.00
N ARG A 16 -14.81 13.18 13.35
CA ARG A 16 -13.38 13.34 13.08
C ARG A 16 -12.54 12.24 13.73
N LYS A 17 -12.88 11.83 14.96
CA LYS A 17 -12.22 10.72 15.64
C LYS A 17 -12.41 9.39 14.91
N GLU A 18 -13.62 9.12 14.43
CA GLU A 18 -13.90 7.91 13.65
C GLU A 18 -13.18 7.97 12.29
N MET A 19 -13.16 9.13 11.62
CA MET A 19 -12.40 9.33 10.38
C MET A 19 -10.91 9.06 10.57
N GLN A 20 -10.29 9.63 11.62
CA GLN A 20 -8.89 9.35 11.96
C GLN A 20 -8.67 7.86 12.18
N SER A 21 -9.53 7.24 12.98
CA SER A 21 -9.43 5.80 13.25
C SER A 21 -9.57 4.97 11.97
N ALA A 22 -10.41 5.39 11.01
CA ALA A 22 -10.59 4.71 9.73
C ALA A 22 -9.33 4.80 8.88
N MET A 23 -8.77 6.00 8.76
CA MET A 23 -7.57 6.26 8.00
C MET A 23 -6.34 5.56 8.59
N ASP A 24 -6.21 5.51 9.92
CA ASP A 24 -5.13 4.76 10.57
C ASP A 24 -5.22 3.25 10.25
N GLU A 25 -6.45 2.71 10.17
CA GLU A 25 -6.66 1.30 9.79
C GLU A 25 -6.37 1.06 8.30
N VAL A 26 -6.74 2.02 7.43
CA VAL A 26 -6.45 1.98 5.99
C VAL A 26 -4.96 2.03 5.72
N GLU A 27 -4.25 2.98 6.32
CA GLU A 27 -2.80 3.13 6.19
C GLU A 27 -2.10 1.86 6.65
N SER A 28 -2.38 1.40 7.87
CA SER A 28 -1.68 0.27 8.46
C SER A 28 -1.91 -1.02 7.68
N LYS A 29 -3.17 -1.34 7.37
CA LYS A 29 -3.48 -2.57 6.62
C LYS A 29 -3.07 -2.49 5.15
N GLY A 30 -3.26 -1.33 4.52
CA GLY A 30 -2.87 -1.10 3.14
C GLY A 30 -1.36 -1.22 2.96
N TYR A 31 -0.58 -0.61 3.87
CA TYR A 31 0.86 -0.71 3.86
C TYR A 31 1.33 -2.16 4.06
N LEU A 32 0.73 -2.89 5.00
CA LEU A 32 1.01 -4.31 5.20
C LEU A 32 0.67 -5.16 3.96
N ALA A 33 -0.43 -4.86 3.27
CA ALA A 33 -0.80 -5.52 2.02
C ALA A 33 0.25 -5.25 0.93
N ALA A 34 0.69 -3.99 0.78
CA ALA A 34 1.74 -3.61 -0.17
C ALA A 34 3.05 -4.36 0.10
N VAL A 35 3.52 -4.39 1.34
CA VAL A 35 4.73 -5.12 1.75
C VAL A 35 4.59 -6.61 1.45
N LYS A 36 3.46 -7.22 1.81
CA LYS A 36 3.19 -8.64 1.56
C LYS A 36 3.17 -8.95 0.06
N ASN A 37 2.41 -8.20 -0.72
CA ASN A 37 2.25 -8.44 -2.15
C ASN A 37 3.56 -8.22 -2.91
N ALA A 38 4.32 -7.17 -2.57
CA ALA A 38 5.65 -6.94 -3.13
C ALA A 38 6.64 -8.06 -2.77
N GLY A 39 6.59 -8.58 -1.55
CA GLY A 39 7.35 -9.76 -1.13
C GLY A 39 6.94 -11.04 -1.88
N ASP A 40 5.65 -11.25 -2.07
CA ASP A 40 5.05 -12.40 -2.77
C ASP A 40 5.48 -12.50 -4.24
N PHE A 41 5.96 -11.41 -4.86
CA PHE A 41 6.62 -11.48 -6.17
C PHE A 41 7.71 -12.57 -6.19
N TYR A 42 8.47 -12.70 -5.11
CA TYR A 42 9.58 -13.64 -5.02
C TYR A 42 9.14 -15.08 -4.72
N SER A 43 7.86 -15.34 -4.44
CA SER A 43 7.35 -16.68 -4.12
C SER A 43 7.33 -17.63 -5.33
N GLN A 44 7.56 -17.10 -6.54
CA GLN A 44 7.61 -17.87 -7.77
C GLN A 44 8.93 -17.62 -8.52
N GLY A 45 9.42 -18.65 -9.20
CA GLY A 45 10.62 -18.58 -10.02
C GLY A 45 11.92 -18.56 -9.22
N HIS A 46 12.92 -19.27 -9.71
CA HIS A 46 14.25 -19.33 -9.12
C HIS A 46 15.28 -19.01 -10.20
N PRO A 47 15.84 -17.78 -10.22
CA PRO A 47 16.78 -17.41 -11.27
C PRO A 47 18.14 -18.09 -11.07
N ASN A 48 18.61 -18.75 -12.13
CA ASN A 48 19.95 -19.35 -12.18
C ASN A 48 20.99 -18.40 -12.81
N ARG A 49 20.55 -17.31 -13.42
CA ARG A 49 21.41 -16.38 -14.22
C ARG A 49 21.72 -15.06 -13.51
N TYR A 50 21.07 -14.75 -12.40
CA TYR A 50 21.28 -13.53 -11.63
C TYR A 50 20.87 -13.73 -10.17
N LYS A 51 21.41 -12.90 -9.28
CA LYS A 51 21.04 -12.85 -7.86
C LYS A 51 19.97 -11.80 -7.62
N ARG A 52 18.93 -12.14 -6.86
CA ARG A 52 17.89 -11.19 -6.44
C ARG A 52 18.48 -10.20 -5.43
N THR A 53 18.23 -8.91 -5.64
CA THR A 53 18.57 -7.84 -4.70
C THR A 53 17.49 -7.63 -3.63
N HIS A 54 16.29 -8.18 -3.86
CA HIS A 54 15.09 -7.98 -3.05
C HIS A 54 14.56 -6.52 -3.01
N SER A 55 15.08 -5.64 -3.87
CA SER A 55 14.70 -4.22 -3.92
C SER A 55 13.19 -4.00 -4.11
N TYR A 56 12.52 -4.77 -4.97
CA TYR A 56 11.06 -4.64 -5.18
C TYR A 56 10.26 -5.05 -3.93
N GLY A 57 10.65 -6.12 -3.24
CA GLY A 57 9.97 -6.53 -2.01
C GLY A 57 10.16 -5.54 -0.85
N ASN A 58 11.23 -4.75 -0.90
CA ASN A 58 11.59 -3.77 0.12
C ASN A 58 11.21 -2.33 -0.27
N SER A 59 10.56 -2.12 -1.42
CA SER A 59 10.28 -0.77 -1.94
C SER A 59 8.96 -0.21 -1.45
N ALA A 60 8.03 -1.01 -0.92
CA ALA A 60 6.79 -0.48 -0.37
C ALA A 60 7.09 0.52 0.77
N LYS A 61 6.49 1.71 0.66
CA LYS A 61 6.55 2.79 1.66
C LYS A 61 5.14 3.32 1.91
N SER A 62 5.01 3.98 3.06
CA SER A 62 3.82 4.73 3.44
C SER A 62 4.25 6.11 3.93
N THR A 63 3.46 7.14 3.65
CA THR A 63 3.63 8.46 4.25
C THR A 63 3.12 8.53 5.70
N GLY A 64 2.38 7.51 6.14
CA GLY A 64 1.53 7.58 7.32
C GLY A 64 0.27 8.42 7.03
N VAL A 65 -0.64 8.47 8.00
CA VAL A 65 -1.79 9.38 7.91
C VAL A 65 -1.31 10.81 8.15
N ILE A 66 -1.53 11.67 7.17
CA ILE A 66 -1.22 13.10 7.20
C ILE A 66 -2.54 13.88 7.17
N GLY A 67 -2.55 15.03 7.83
CA GLY A 67 -3.70 15.94 7.88
C GLY A 67 -4.30 16.05 9.28
N SER A 68 -5.42 16.77 9.36
CA SER A 68 -6.17 16.94 10.60
C SER A 68 -7.58 17.47 10.31
N GLY A 69 -8.48 17.32 11.28
CA GLY A 69 -9.82 17.88 11.19
C GLY A 69 -10.64 17.19 10.11
N ASP A 70 -10.95 17.94 9.04
CA ASP A 70 -11.89 17.51 8.00
C ASP A 70 -11.19 16.90 6.77
N HIS A 71 -9.86 16.84 6.78
CA HIS A 71 -9.08 16.26 5.70
C HIS A 71 -7.95 15.39 6.26
N LEU A 72 -7.90 14.15 5.79
CA LEU A 72 -6.88 13.17 6.08
C LEU A 72 -6.51 12.45 4.79
N GLU A 73 -5.23 12.17 4.62
CA GLU A 73 -4.69 11.46 3.48
C GLU A 73 -3.59 10.50 3.92
N THR A 74 -3.33 9.48 3.10
CA THR A 74 -2.17 8.60 3.23
C THR A 74 -1.80 8.15 1.82
N GLU A 75 -0.50 8.02 1.56
CA GLU A 75 0.00 7.49 0.30
C GLU A 75 0.81 6.23 0.58
N ILE A 76 0.49 5.16 -0.15
CA ILE A 76 1.26 3.92 -0.17
C ILE A 76 1.85 3.80 -1.57
N TYR A 77 3.18 3.71 -1.65
CA TYR A 77 3.90 3.79 -2.92
C TYR A 77 5.11 2.86 -2.94
N LEU A 78 5.66 2.65 -4.13
CA LEU A 78 6.94 1.97 -4.32
C LEU A 78 8.06 3.02 -4.40
N ASP A 79 9.01 2.93 -3.49
CA ASP A 79 10.27 3.67 -3.53
C ASP A 79 11.04 3.31 -4.81
N MET A 80 11.35 4.32 -5.61
CA MET A 80 11.99 4.18 -6.91
C MET A 80 13.50 4.42 -6.86
N ASP A 81 14.07 4.75 -5.70
CA ASP A 81 15.46 5.16 -5.53
C ASP A 81 16.40 3.97 -5.29
N PHE A 82 16.12 2.84 -5.94
CA PHE A 82 17.02 1.69 -5.95
C PHE A 82 18.04 1.80 -7.08
N SER A 83 19.24 1.27 -6.83
CA SER A 83 20.24 1.04 -7.87
C SER A 83 20.28 -0.45 -8.22
N TYR A 84 20.15 -0.77 -9.50
CA TYR A 84 20.33 -2.12 -10.01
C TYR A 84 21.68 -2.21 -10.71
N THR A 85 22.54 -3.13 -10.27
CA THR A 85 23.86 -3.34 -10.87
C THR A 85 23.81 -4.06 -12.22
N THR A 86 22.67 -4.68 -12.55
CA THR A 86 22.49 -5.46 -13.78
C THR A 86 22.01 -4.57 -14.93
N GLY A 87 22.94 -3.88 -15.58
CA GLY A 87 22.72 -3.25 -16.90
C GLY A 87 22.25 -1.80 -16.87
N SER A 88 21.60 -1.38 -17.97
CA SER A 88 21.17 0.01 -18.23
C SER A 88 19.72 0.30 -17.79
N TRP A 89 19.10 -0.58 -17.01
CA TRP A 89 17.69 -0.44 -16.64
C TRP A 89 17.54 0.35 -15.35
N SER A 90 16.72 1.41 -15.42
CA SER A 90 16.31 2.17 -14.24
C SER A 90 15.30 1.37 -13.40
N THR A 91 15.17 1.72 -12.11
CA THR A 91 14.19 1.09 -11.21
C THR A 91 12.76 1.12 -11.74
N PRO A 92 12.23 2.23 -12.28
CA PRO A 92 10.90 2.23 -12.89
C PRO A 92 10.76 1.19 -14.02
N LYS A 93 11.80 1.01 -14.84
CA LYS A 93 11.79 0.01 -15.92
C LYS A 93 11.80 -1.41 -15.37
N VAL A 94 12.58 -1.67 -14.32
CA VAL A 94 12.61 -2.98 -13.64
C VAL A 94 11.26 -3.30 -13.00
N PHE A 95 10.67 -2.36 -12.27
CA PHE A 95 9.38 -2.56 -11.60
C PHE A 95 8.24 -2.75 -12.61
N ASN A 96 8.24 -2.02 -13.72
CA ASN A 96 7.29 -2.25 -14.81
C ASN A 96 7.42 -3.66 -15.39
N ALA A 97 8.65 -4.14 -15.65
CA ALA A 97 8.87 -5.49 -16.13
C ALA A 97 8.50 -6.58 -15.11
N ILE A 98 8.66 -6.30 -13.82
CA ILE A 98 8.18 -7.15 -12.72
C ILE A 98 6.65 -7.25 -12.75
N GLU A 99 5.97 -6.11 -12.90
CA GLU A 99 4.52 -6.06 -12.81
C GLU A 99 3.83 -6.75 -13.98
N PHE A 100 4.35 -6.56 -15.20
CA PHE A 100 3.72 -7.08 -16.42
C PHE A 100 4.36 -8.37 -16.95
N GLY A 101 5.44 -8.84 -16.34
CA GLY A 101 6.19 -10.00 -16.81
C GLY A 101 7.01 -9.67 -18.06
N GLY A 102 8.28 -9.31 -17.84
CA GLY A 102 9.18 -8.93 -18.93
C GLY A 102 10.66 -9.05 -18.56
N GLY A 103 11.53 -8.87 -19.56
CA GLY A 103 12.99 -8.79 -19.35
C GLY A 103 13.66 -10.06 -18.83
N GLY A 104 12.97 -11.20 -18.83
CA GLY A 104 13.47 -12.45 -18.22
C GLY A 104 13.54 -12.40 -16.70
N ILE A 105 12.88 -11.41 -16.08
CA ILE A 105 12.75 -11.34 -14.62
C ILE A 105 11.73 -12.39 -14.19
N LEU A 106 12.12 -13.25 -13.26
CA LEU A 106 11.32 -14.38 -12.80
C LEU A 106 10.68 -14.02 -11.46
N GLY A 107 9.37 -14.15 -11.39
CA GLY A 107 8.55 -13.86 -10.22
C GLY A 107 7.06 -13.94 -10.53
N LYS A 108 6.24 -13.75 -9.51
CA LYS A 108 4.79 -13.67 -9.62
C LYS A 108 4.40 -12.25 -10.01
N THR A 109 3.87 -12.04 -11.21
CA THR A 109 3.52 -10.72 -11.75
C THR A 109 2.22 -10.16 -11.14
N GLY A 110 1.87 -8.91 -11.47
CA GLY A 110 0.59 -8.30 -11.05
C GLY A 110 0.45 -8.07 -9.55
N ARG A 111 1.54 -7.77 -8.85
CA ARG A 111 1.52 -7.65 -7.37
C ARG A 111 1.15 -6.25 -6.92
N TRP A 112 1.53 -5.23 -7.69
CA TRP A 112 1.13 -3.87 -7.38
C TRP A 112 -0.36 -3.67 -7.68
N GLN A 113 -0.86 -4.18 -8.80
CA GLN A 113 -2.29 -4.20 -9.09
C GLN A 113 -3.09 -4.89 -7.97
N GLN A 114 -2.61 -6.03 -7.47
CA GLN A 114 -3.25 -6.72 -6.34
C GLN A 114 -3.29 -5.85 -5.08
N THR A 115 -2.26 -5.02 -4.87
CA THR A 115 -2.19 -4.08 -3.74
C THR A 115 -3.25 -3.01 -3.86
N GLU A 116 -3.45 -2.44 -5.05
CA GLU A 116 -4.50 -1.45 -5.31
C GLU A 116 -5.90 -2.03 -4.99
N GLU A 117 -6.18 -3.23 -5.49
CA GLU A 117 -7.44 -3.95 -5.20
C GLU A 117 -7.63 -4.25 -3.69
N ASP A 118 -6.56 -4.67 -3.00
CA ASP A 118 -6.61 -4.93 -1.57
C ASP A 118 -6.86 -3.64 -0.77
N VAL A 119 -6.23 -2.53 -1.15
CA VAL A 119 -6.40 -1.22 -0.50
C VAL A 119 -7.83 -0.71 -0.68
N GLU A 120 -8.41 -0.83 -1.88
CA GLU A 120 -9.82 -0.47 -2.11
C GLU A 120 -10.77 -1.24 -1.20
N ARG A 121 -10.56 -2.56 -1.04
CA ARG A 121 -11.34 -3.38 -0.13
C ARG A 121 -11.16 -2.96 1.33
N ILE A 122 -9.91 -2.70 1.75
CA ILE A 122 -9.58 -2.26 3.11
C ILE A 122 -10.25 -0.93 3.43
N ILE A 123 -10.26 0.03 2.50
CA ILE A 123 -10.96 1.32 2.64
C ILE A 123 -12.44 1.07 2.91
N ASN A 124 -13.10 0.28 2.07
CA ASN A 124 -14.52 -0.03 2.24
C ASN A 124 -14.81 -0.69 3.60
N GLU A 125 -14.03 -1.70 3.99
CA GLU A 125 -14.17 -2.38 5.29
C GLU A 125 -13.98 -1.41 6.47
N ALA A 126 -12.96 -0.55 6.43
CA ALA A 126 -12.62 0.36 7.50
C ALA A 126 -13.70 1.44 7.71
N PHE A 127 -14.25 1.99 6.63
CA PHE A 127 -15.28 3.02 6.70
C PHE A 127 -16.67 2.46 7.02
N VAL A 128 -17.07 1.32 6.43
CA VAL A 128 -18.34 0.65 6.79
C VAL A 128 -18.38 0.27 8.26
N LYS A 129 -17.27 -0.20 8.83
CA LYS A 129 -17.18 -0.53 10.25
C LYS A 129 -17.47 0.64 11.19
N ARG A 130 -17.28 1.88 10.73
CA ARG A 130 -17.39 3.11 11.55
C ARG A 130 -18.63 3.94 11.23
N PHE A 131 -19.09 3.91 9.99
CA PHE A 131 -20.15 4.77 9.47
C PHE A 131 -21.32 4.02 8.83
N GLY A 132 -21.21 2.70 8.67
CA GLY A 132 -22.26 1.83 8.12
C GLY A 132 -23.27 1.33 9.14
#